data_AF-A0A7R9V7X9-F1
#
_entry.id   AF-A0A7R9V7X9-F1
#
_cell.length_a   1.000
_cell.length_b   1.000
_cell.length_c   1.000
_cell.angle_alpha   90.00
_cell.angle_beta   90.00
_cell.angle_gamma   90.00
#
_symmetry.space_group_name_H-M   'P 1'
#
loop_
_entity.id
_entity.type
_entity.pdbx_description
1 polymer ?
#
loop_
_entity_poly.entity_id
_entity_poly.type
_entity_poly.pdbx_seq_one_letter_code
_entity_poly.pdbx_strand_id
1 'polypeptide(L)'
;SAVVKAEKGESLLSLGTTASGKQCSRCKQVKSLGCFCRDPTKKIGYQSWCKSCYREHNERRTQALTAAEYRKPPPHHSCSICKLVKPAAEFIKDCRRLTGLDARCKECRRKSSILARSGVTELPCVQCGEVRPATEYRMCAMTRDGDASAEACCKACQEQRRKDAALLRVHEPTVAGKL
;
A
#
# COMPACT_ATOMS: atom_id res chain seq x y z
N SER A 1 22.61 11.16 -61.09
CA SER A 1 21.80 10.27 -60.25
C SER A 1 22.43 10.18 -58.87
N ALA A 2 21.84 10.87 -57.89
CA ALA A 2 22.32 10.90 -56.50
C ALA A 2 21.54 9.87 -55.67
N VAL A 3 22.24 8.97 -55.00
CA VAL A 3 21.64 8.01 -54.07
C VAL A 3 21.93 8.49 -52.65
N VAL A 4 20.94 9.09 -52.02
CA VAL A 4 20.97 9.56 -50.63
C VAL A 4 20.71 8.35 -49.72
N LYS A 5 21.72 7.92 -48.95
CA LYS A 5 21.56 6.87 -47.94
C LYS A 5 20.97 7.48 -46.67
N ALA A 6 19.81 6.97 -46.27
CA ALA A 6 19.14 7.32 -45.02
C ALA A 6 19.86 6.66 -43.83
N GLU A 7 20.37 7.49 -42.92
CA GLU A 7 20.93 7.06 -41.64
C GLU A 7 19.77 6.75 -40.68
N LYS A 8 19.71 5.49 -40.22
CA LYS A 8 18.75 5.05 -39.20
C LYS A 8 19.19 5.59 -37.85
N GLY A 9 18.38 6.48 -37.28
CA GLY A 9 18.55 7.00 -35.94
C GLY A 9 18.52 5.88 -34.89
N GLU A 10 19.63 5.75 -34.17
CA GLU A 10 19.74 4.91 -32.99
C GLU A 10 18.97 5.56 -31.83
N SER A 11 17.91 4.87 -31.41
CA SER A 11 17.12 5.21 -30.23
C SER A 11 17.86 4.75 -28.96
N LEU A 12 18.67 5.64 -28.39
CA LEU A 12 19.33 5.44 -27.10
C LEU A 12 18.50 6.07 -25.96
N LEU A 13 17.47 5.34 -25.50
CA LEU A 13 16.89 5.55 -24.18
C LEU A 13 17.79 4.89 -23.12
N SER A 14 18.92 5.52 -22.81
CA SER A 14 19.76 5.16 -21.68
C SER A 14 19.78 6.32 -20.68
N LEU A 15 18.87 6.29 -19.71
CA LEU A 15 18.91 7.15 -18.52
C LEU A 15 20.01 6.64 -17.56
N GLY A 16 21.23 6.61 -18.08
CA GLY A 16 22.45 6.26 -17.36
C GLY A 16 22.91 7.44 -16.54
N THR A 17 22.86 7.26 -15.22
CA THR A 17 23.48 8.08 -14.19
C THR A 17 24.93 8.40 -14.55
N THR A 18 25.16 9.49 -15.26
CA THR A 18 26.45 10.16 -15.31
C THR A 18 26.56 11.04 -14.06
N ALA A 19 27.77 11.45 -13.65
CA ALA A 19 28.02 12.28 -12.46
C ALA A 19 27.26 13.65 -12.42
N SER A 20 26.45 13.91 -13.44
CA SER A 20 25.44 14.93 -13.64
C SER A 20 24.24 14.73 -12.71
N GLY A 21 23.74 15.81 -12.11
CA GLY A 21 22.74 15.75 -11.06
C GLY A 21 21.42 15.04 -11.41
N LYS A 22 20.61 14.85 -10.38
CA LYS A 22 19.28 14.26 -10.45
C LYS A 22 18.21 15.34 -10.62
N GLN A 23 17.23 15.11 -11.49
CA GLN A 23 16.09 16.02 -11.63
C GLN A 23 15.05 15.81 -10.51
N CYS A 24 14.60 16.91 -9.91
CA CYS A 24 13.50 16.90 -8.95
C CYS A 24 12.16 16.78 -9.69
N SER A 25 11.34 15.78 -9.39
CA SER A 25 10.07 15.61 -10.12
C SER A 25 9.01 16.68 -9.79
N ARG A 26 9.18 17.45 -8.71
CA ARG A 26 8.30 18.55 -8.29
C ARG A 26 8.66 19.89 -8.94
N CYS A 27 9.88 20.41 -8.70
CA CYS A 27 10.32 21.71 -9.24
C CYS A 27 11.02 21.61 -10.60
N LYS A 28 11.22 20.40 -11.15
CA LYS A 28 11.83 20.11 -12.45
C LYS A 28 13.29 20.54 -12.63
N GLN A 29 13.95 21.09 -11.59
CA GLN A 29 15.36 21.45 -11.62
C GLN A 29 16.27 20.22 -11.44
N VAL A 30 17.39 20.19 -12.18
CA VAL A 30 18.49 19.24 -12.00
C VAL A 30 19.38 19.73 -10.86
N LYS A 31 19.59 18.90 -9.84
CA LYS A 31 20.40 19.23 -8.65
C LYS A 31 21.35 18.09 -8.30
N SER A 32 22.42 18.39 -7.56
CA SER A 32 23.32 17.35 -7.06
C SER A 32 22.57 16.35 -6.16
N LEU A 33 23.08 15.12 -6.05
CA LEU A 33 22.48 14.09 -5.19
C LEU A 33 22.40 14.52 -3.71
N GLY A 34 23.32 15.38 -3.25
CA GLY A 34 23.30 15.97 -1.91
C GLY A 34 22.05 16.81 -1.61
N CYS A 35 21.36 17.29 -2.65
CA CYS A 35 20.08 18.00 -2.53
C CYS A 35 18.86 17.08 -2.35
N PHE A 36 19.04 15.76 -2.33
CA PHE A 36 17.97 14.77 -2.16
C PHE A 36 18.14 14.00 -0.84
N CYS A 37 17.04 13.55 -0.25
CA CYS A 37 17.09 12.67 0.93
C CYS A 37 17.43 11.24 0.48
N ARG A 38 18.27 10.54 1.25
CA ARG A 38 18.56 9.13 1.05
C ARG A 38 17.31 8.30 1.36
N ASP A 39 16.97 7.36 0.49
CA ASP A 39 15.87 6.40 0.65
C ASP A 39 16.32 5.03 0.12
N PRO A 40 16.70 4.10 1.01
CA PRO A 40 17.22 2.80 0.60
C PRO A 40 16.16 1.91 -0.06
N THR A 41 14.88 2.27 0.02
CA THR A 41 13.80 1.50 -0.64
C THR A 41 13.70 1.80 -2.14
N LYS A 42 14.37 2.84 -2.63
CA LYS A 42 14.38 3.22 -4.05
C LYS A 42 15.56 2.58 -4.77
N LYS A 43 15.35 2.23 -6.05
CA LYS A 43 16.40 1.65 -6.92
C LYS A 43 17.70 2.46 -6.93
N ILE A 44 17.61 3.79 -6.86
CA ILE A 44 18.77 4.71 -6.91
C ILE A 44 19.23 5.12 -5.49
N GLY A 45 18.49 4.76 -4.44
CA GLY A 45 18.84 5.11 -3.05
C GLY A 45 18.50 6.54 -2.63
N TYR A 46 17.79 7.32 -3.46
CA TYR A 46 17.42 8.71 -3.18
C TYR A 46 15.95 9.01 -3.54
N GLN A 47 15.35 9.98 -2.84
CA GLN A 47 13.99 10.46 -3.09
C GLN A 47 13.82 11.10 -4.48
N SER A 48 12.58 11.11 -5.00
CA SER A 48 12.24 11.78 -6.27
C SER A 48 12.25 13.31 -6.17
N TRP A 49 12.00 13.86 -4.98
CA TRP A 49 11.94 15.30 -4.70
C TRP A 49 13.19 15.78 -3.98
N CYS A 50 13.61 17.01 -4.29
CA CYS A 50 14.70 17.65 -3.55
C CYS A 50 14.26 18.03 -2.13
N LYS A 51 15.23 18.20 -1.23
CA LYS A 51 15.04 18.54 0.19
C LYS A 51 14.16 19.77 0.39
N SER A 52 14.31 20.80 -0.44
CA SER A 52 13.49 22.02 -0.35
C SER A 52 12.02 21.75 -0.65
N CYS A 53 11.71 21.06 -1.76
CA CYS A 53 10.33 20.69 -2.10
C CYS A 53 9.73 19.72 -1.07
N TYR A 54 10.54 18.81 -0.55
CA TYR A 54 10.09 17.87 0.49
C TYR A 54 9.74 18.61 1.79
N ARG A 55 10.55 19.59 2.20
CA ARG A 55 10.29 20.44 3.36
C ARG A 55 9.01 21.25 3.18
N GLU A 56 8.88 21.97 2.07
CA GLU A 56 7.69 22.77 1.76
C GLU A 56 6.41 21.92 1.78
N HIS A 57 6.46 20.71 1.19
CA HIS A 57 5.34 19.78 1.21
C HIS A 57 4.98 19.34 2.64
N ASN A 58 5.98 19.02 3.47
CA ASN A 58 5.74 18.61 4.84
C ASN A 58 5.23 19.76 5.71
N GLU A 59 5.74 20.98 5.52
CA GLU A 59 5.25 22.18 6.20
C GLU A 59 3.78 22.42 5.86
N ARG A 60 3.43 22.40 4.57
CA ARG A 60 2.04 22.54 4.11
C ARG A 60 1.13 21.46 4.70
N ARG A 61 1.60 20.21 4.74
CA ARG A 61 0.87 19.09 5.35
C ARG A 61 0.67 19.32 6.85
N THR A 62 1.71 19.73 7.57
CA THR A 62 1.65 19.99 9.02
C THR A 62 0.71 21.15 9.29
N GLN A 63 0.82 22.25 8.54
CA GLN A 63 -0.09 23.40 8.63
C GLN A 63 -1.54 22.98 8.39
N ALA A 64 -1.82 22.15 7.39
CA ALA A 64 -3.17 21.63 7.15
C ALA A 64 -3.68 20.76 8.31
N LEU A 65 -2.80 19.99 8.96
CA LEU A 65 -3.16 19.17 10.13
C LEU A 65 -3.33 19.98 11.41
N THR A 66 -2.66 21.13 11.54
CA THR A 66 -2.83 22.04 12.70
C THR A 66 -4.00 23.01 12.51
N ALA A 67 -4.25 23.45 11.28
CA ALA A 67 -5.34 24.37 10.94
C ALA A 67 -6.69 23.64 10.84
N ALA A 68 -6.69 22.38 10.40
CA ALA A 68 -7.78 21.49 10.76
C ALA A 68 -7.65 21.29 12.27
N GLU A 69 -8.48 21.98 13.07
CA GLU A 69 -8.64 21.65 14.49
C GLU A 69 -8.59 20.14 14.63
N TYR A 70 -7.71 19.62 15.50
CA TYR A 70 -7.60 18.19 15.77
C TYR A 70 -9.01 17.67 16.06
N ARG A 71 -9.68 17.13 15.03
CA ARG A 71 -11.08 16.75 15.13
C ARG A 71 -11.10 15.71 16.22
N LYS A 72 -11.82 15.99 17.32
CA LYS A 72 -11.99 15.05 18.42
C LYS A 72 -12.21 13.68 17.81
N PRO A 73 -11.35 12.69 18.09
CA PRO A 73 -11.42 11.41 17.42
C PRO A 73 -12.84 10.87 17.60
N PRO A 74 -13.45 10.34 16.52
CA PRO A 74 -14.82 9.84 16.61
C PRO A 74 -14.88 8.76 17.69
N PRO A 75 -15.99 8.63 18.45
CA PRO A 75 -16.09 7.67 19.55
C PRO A 75 -15.87 6.23 19.08
N HIS A 76 -16.20 5.95 17.82
CA HIS A 76 -16.00 4.67 17.16
C HIS A 76 -15.24 4.84 15.84
N HIS A 77 -14.41 3.86 15.49
CA HIS A 77 -13.64 3.85 14.25
C HIS A 77 -13.58 2.43 13.67
N SER A 78 -13.50 2.31 12.34
CA SER A 78 -13.45 1.04 11.63
C SER A 78 -12.01 0.63 11.34
N CYS A 79 -11.64 -0.60 11.70
CA CYS A 79 -10.31 -1.13 11.42
C CYS A 79 -10.17 -1.49 9.94
N SER A 80 -9.12 -1.00 9.27
CA SER A 80 -8.87 -1.28 7.85
C SER A 80 -8.48 -2.74 7.56
N ILE A 81 -8.07 -3.50 8.58
CA ILE A 81 -7.69 -4.92 8.47
C ILE A 81 -8.88 -5.82 8.78
N CYS A 82 -9.36 -5.84 10.03
CA CYS A 82 -10.44 -6.74 10.44
C CYS A 82 -11.86 -6.21 10.12
N LYS A 83 -11.98 -4.98 9.59
CA LYS A 83 -13.25 -4.33 9.21
C LYS A 83 -14.28 -4.11 10.32
N LEU A 84 -13.96 -4.47 11.56
CA LEU A 84 -14.81 -4.22 12.73
C LEU A 84 -14.78 -2.74 13.13
N VAL A 85 -15.95 -2.22 13.49
CA VAL A 85 -16.10 -0.93 14.18
C VAL A 85 -15.81 -1.16 15.66
N LYS A 86 -14.83 -0.46 16.20
CA LYS A 86 -14.40 -0.55 17.60
C LYS A 86 -14.37 0.85 18.23
N PRO A 87 -14.44 0.98 19.57
CA PRO A 87 -14.29 2.26 20.22
C PRO A 87 -12.90 2.86 19.96
N ALA A 88 -12.78 4.19 19.97
CA ALA A 88 -11.53 4.92 19.69
C ALA A 88 -10.35 4.46 20.57
N ALA A 89 -10.64 4.00 21.79
CA ALA A 89 -9.65 3.47 22.73
C ALA A 89 -8.93 2.21 22.21
N GLU A 90 -9.53 1.46 21.29
CA GLU A 90 -8.94 0.29 20.64
C GLU A 90 -7.97 0.64 19.50
N PHE A 91 -7.78 1.93 19.23
CA PHE A 91 -6.87 2.44 18.21
C PHE A 91 -5.72 3.21 18.85
N ILE A 92 -4.61 3.33 18.12
CA ILE A 92 -3.45 4.13 18.55
C ILE A 92 -3.67 5.56 18.07
N LYS A 93 -3.37 6.53 18.93
CA LYS A 93 -3.41 7.95 18.54
C LYS A 93 -2.33 8.21 17.48
N ASP A 94 -2.73 8.74 16.32
CA ASP A 94 -1.82 9.13 15.23
C ASP A 94 -2.13 10.57 14.84
N CYS A 95 -1.31 11.49 15.35
CA CYS A 95 -1.44 12.92 15.08
C CYS A 95 -1.19 13.30 13.61
N ARG A 96 -0.69 12.37 12.78
CA ARG A 96 -0.41 12.62 11.36
C ARG A 96 -1.62 12.30 10.46
N ARG A 97 -2.73 11.84 11.04
CA ARG A 97 -3.98 11.49 10.37
C ARG A 97 -5.09 12.45 10.76
N LEU A 98 -5.98 12.71 9.80
CA LEU A 98 -7.12 13.61 9.99
C LEU A 98 -8.08 13.14 11.10
N THR A 99 -8.22 11.84 11.30
CA THR A 99 -9.06 11.25 12.36
C THR A 99 -8.39 11.23 13.72
N GLY A 100 -7.09 11.56 13.82
CA GLY A 100 -6.30 11.43 15.04
C GLY A 100 -6.04 9.99 15.50
N LEU A 101 -6.47 8.98 14.73
CA LEU A 101 -6.36 7.56 15.05
C LEU A 101 -5.67 6.77 13.93
N ASP A 102 -4.96 5.70 14.28
CA ASP A 102 -4.45 4.72 13.33
C ASP A 102 -5.61 4.04 12.58
N ALA A 103 -5.43 3.76 11.29
CA ALA A 103 -6.40 3.01 10.49
C ALA A 103 -6.56 1.56 10.96
N ARG A 104 -5.64 1.05 11.79
CA ARG A 104 -5.66 -0.33 12.32
C ARG A 104 -5.88 -0.30 13.83
N CYS A 105 -6.68 -1.23 14.33
CA CYS A 105 -6.81 -1.42 15.77
C CYS A 105 -5.50 -1.96 16.38
N LYS A 106 -5.32 -1.74 17.69
CA LYS A 106 -4.16 -2.19 18.48
C LYS A 106 -3.87 -3.68 18.30
N GLU A 107 -4.93 -4.48 18.28
CA GLU A 107 -4.87 -5.92 18.11
C GLU A 107 -4.28 -6.32 16.74
N CYS A 108 -4.82 -5.79 15.64
CA CYS A 108 -4.31 -6.03 14.28
C CYS A 108 -2.86 -5.56 14.11
N ARG A 109 -2.49 -4.45 14.77
CA ARG A 109 -1.12 -3.95 14.75
C ARG A 109 -0.17 -4.89 15.52
N ARG A 110 -0.59 -5.42 16.67
CA ARG A 110 0.17 -6.41 17.43
C ARG A 110 0.38 -7.67 16.60
N LYS A 111 -0.67 -8.23 15.98
CA LYS A 111 -0.57 -9.41 15.09
C LYS A 111 0.40 -9.17 13.95
N SER A 112 0.27 -8.03 13.25
CA SER A 112 1.19 -7.67 12.16
C SER A 112 2.65 -7.58 12.63
N SER A 113 2.87 -7.04 13.83
CA SER A 113 4.22 -6.95 14.42
C SER A 113 4.76 -8.31 14.86
N ILE A 114 3.90 -9.22 15.31
CA ILE A 114 4.30 -10.60 15.64
C ILE A 114 4.71 -11.30 14.36
N LEU A 115 3.85 -11.34 13.33
CA LEU A 115 4.15 -11.95 12.03
C LEU A 115 5.46 -11.45 11.42
N ALA A 116 5.67 -10.13 11.45
CA ALA A 116 6.89 -9.53 10.92
C ALA A 116 8.16 -9.93 11.70
N ARG A 117 8.04 -10.37 12.96
CA ARG A 117 9.15 -10.76 13.84
C ARG A 117 9.31 -12.27 13.99
N SER A 118 8.24 -13.03 13.86
CA SER A 118 8.22 -14.47 14.13
C SER A 118 8.87 -15.30 13.02
N GLY A 119 9.36 -14.67 11.95
CA GLY A 119 10.09 -15.37 10.88
C GLY A 119 9.27 -16.42 10.14
N VAL A 120 7.95 -16.45 10.35
CA VAL A 120 7.03 -17.39 9.70
C VAL A 120 6.91 -16.96 8.25
N THR A 121 7.75 -17.54 7.41
CA THR A 121 7.79 -17.30 5.97
C THR A 121 6.75 -18.11 5.22
N GLU A 122 6.19 -19.16 5.82
CA GLU A 122 5.34 -20.14 5.16
C GLU A 122 4.12 -20.50 6.02
N LEU A 123 2.97 -20.67 5.39
CA LEU A 123 1.69 -20.99 6.01
C LEU A 123 0.96 -22.01 5.13
N PRO A 124 0.25 -23.01 5.68
CA PRO A 124 -0.62 -23.89 4.89
C PRO A 124 -1.92 -23.16 4.47
N CYS A 125 -2.33 -23.32 3.22
CA CYS A 125 -3.61 -22.81 2.71
C CYS A 125 -4.74 -23.76 3.07
N VAL A 126 -5.83 -23.25 3.62
CA VAL A 126 -6.94 -24.08 4.12
C VAL A 126 -7.91 -24.53 3.04
N GLN A 127 -7.78 -23.99 1.84
CA GLN A 127 -8.60 -24.35 0.69
C GLN A 127 -7.89 -25.35 -0.22
N CYS A 128 -6.59 -25.18 -0.46
CA CYS A 128 -5.82 -26.08 -1.33
C CYS A 128 -4.83 -26.99 -0.59
N GLY A 129 -4.66 -26.84 0.73
CA GLY A 129 -3.70 -27.61 1.53
C GLY A 129 -2.24 -27.21 1.35
N GLU A 130 -1.90 -26.49 0.28
CA GLU A 130 -0.51 -26.14 -0.03
C GLU A 130 0.10 -25.18 0.99
N VAL A 131 1.33 -25.49 1.41
CA VAL A 131 2.19 -24.55 2.13
C VAL A 131 2.68 -23.50 1.14
N ARG A 132 2.36 -22.23 1.40
CA ARG A 132 2.80 -21.10 0.59
C ARG A 132 3.46 -20.05 1.45
N PRO A 133 4.26 -19.15 0.85
CA PRO A 133 4.84 -18.07 1.61
C PRO A 133 3.79 -17.20 2.28
N ALA A 134 4.01 -16.70 3.50
CA ALA A 134 3.08 -15.80 4.21
C ALA A 134 2.73 -14.53 3.40
N THR A 135 3.60 -14.15 2.46
CA THR A 135 3.38 -13.06 1.49
C THR A 135 2.30 -13.39 0.44
N GLU A 136 2.02 -14.67 0.19
CA GLU A 136 0.97 -15.17 -0.71
C GLU A 136 -0.40 -15.21 -0.05
N TYR A 137 -0.54 -14.67 1.16
CA TYR A 137 -1.80 -14.56 1.89
C TYR A 137 -2.23 -13.09 1.99
N ARG A 138 -3.54 -12.84 1.92
CA ARG A 138 -4.09 -11.50 2.14
C ARG A 138 -4.22 -11.29 3.65
N MET A 139 -3.52 -10.30 4.21
CA MET A 139 -3.45 -10.00 5.66
C MET A 139 -4.81 -9.66 6.35
N CYS A 140 -5.95 -9.81 5.67
CA CYS A 140 -7.28 -9.54 6.22
C CYS A 140 -7.97 -10.79 6.82
N ALA A 141 -7.35 -11.97 6.78
CA ALA A 141 -7.93 -13.23 7.29
C ALA A 141 -7.49 -13.59 8.74
N MET A 142 -7.02 -12.61 9.51
CA MET A 142 -6.77 -12.82 10.94
C MET A 142 -8.07 -12.62 11.70
N THR A 143 -8.68 -13.71 12.19
CA THR A 143 -9.87 -13.70 13.06
C THR A 143 -9.60 -12.96 14.37
N ARG A 144 -10.65 -12.73 15.15
CA ARG A 144 -10.71 -11.87 16.34
C ARG A 144 -9.76 -12.28 17.48
N ASP A 145 -9.19 -13.49 17.44
CA ASP A 145 -8.53 -14.09 18.60
C ASP A 145 -6.99 -14.09 18.56
N GLY A 146 -6.37 -13.76 17.43
CA GLY A 146 -4.93 -13.46 17.42
C GLY A 146 -4.03 -14.62 17.08
N ASP A 147 -4.61 -15.79 16.97
CA ASP A 147 -3.99 -16.90 16.28
C ASP A 147 -3.92 -16.55 14.79
N ALA A 148 -2.78 -16.86 14.18
CA ALA A 148 -2.70 -17.01 12.74
C ALA A 148 -3.63 -18.17 12.39
N SER A 149 -4.93 -17.90 12.34
CA SER A 149 -5.95 -18.93 12.26
C SER A 149 -5.58 -19.83 11.10
N ALA A 150 -5.69 -21.13 11.36
CA ALA A 150 -5.71 -22.21 10.40
C ALA A 150 -6.91 -22.08 9.41
N GLU A 151 -7.20 -20.86 8.97
CA GLU A 151 -8.22 -20.41 8.03
C GLU A 151 -7.62 -19.44 6.98
N ALA A 152 -6.30 -19.28 6.94
CA ALA A 152 -5.63 -18.44 5.96
C ALA A 152 -5.74 -19.06 4.56
N CYS A 153 -6.50 -18.42 3.68
CA CYS A 153 -6.65 -18.80 2.29
C CYS A 153 -5.66 -18.00 1.42
N CYS A 154 -4.89 -18.68 0.56
CA CYS A 154 -3.91 -18.03 -0.31
C CYS A 154 -4.58 -17.11 -1.34
N LYS A 155 -3.83 -16.14 -1.87
CA LYS A 155 -4.32 -15.15 -2.86
C LYS A 155 -4.98 -15.82 -4.07
N ALA A 156 -4.39 -16.89 -4.57
CA ALA A 156 -4.92 -17.65 -5.71
C ALA A 156 -6.31 -18.24 -5.40
N CYS A 157 -6.45 -18.94 -4.28
CA CYS A 157 -7.74 -19.49 -3.84
C CYS A 157 -8.78 -18.39 -3.54
N GLN A 158 -8.36 -17.25 -2.98
CA GLN A 158 -9.25 -16.10 -2.80
C GLN A 158 -9.74 -15.51 -4.12
N GLU A 159 -8.86 -15.40 -5.11
CA GLU A 159 -9.22 -14.89 -6.43
C GLU A 159 -10.22 -15.82 -7.12
N GLN A 160 -9.99 -17.13 -7.04
CA GLN A 160 -10.90 -18.13 -7.58
C GLN A 160 -12.29 -18.01 -6.96
N ARG A 161 -12.38 -17.95 -5.62
CA ARG A 161 -13.65 -17.75 -4.91
C ARG A 161 -14.37 -16.47 -5.33
N ARG A 162 -13.65 -15.39 -5.65
CA ARG A 162 -14.26 -14.14 -6.14
C ARG A 162 -14.82 -14.30 -7.55
N LYS A 163 -14.16 -15.05 -8.42
CA LYS A 163 -14.64 -15.39 -9.77
C LYS A 163 -15.87 -16.28 -9.69
N ASP A 164 -15.83 -17.32 -8.87
CA ASP A 164 -16.95 -18.25 -8.69
C ASP A 164 -18.17 -17.53 -8.11
N ALA A 165 -17.99 -16.69 -7.08
CA ALA A 165 -19.07 -15.88 -6.51
C ALA A 165 -19.63 -14.84 -7.51
N ALA A 166 -18.80 -14.33 -8.42
CA ALA A 166 -19.26 -13.44 -9.48
C ALA A 166 -20.10 -14.18 -10.53
N LEU A 167 -19.69 -15.40 -10.92
CA LEU A 167 -20.44 -16.25 -11.84
C LEU A 167 -21.81 -16.63 -11.28
N LEU A 168 -21.89 -16.99 -9.99
CA LEU A 168 -23.15 -17.30 -9.32
C LEU A 168 -24.14 -16.12 -9.30
N ARG A 169 -23.64 -14.88 -9.24
CA ARG A 169 -24.50 -13.67 -9.28
C ARG A 169 -25.07 -13.34 -10.66
N VAL A 170 -24.45 -13.84 -11.73
CA VAL A 170 -24.94 -13.62 -13.11
C VAL A 170 -26.04 -14.62 -13.47
N HIS A 171 -26.15 -15.72 -12.72
CA HIS A 171 -27.12 -16.80 -12.94
C HIS A 171 -28.34 -16.76 -12.02
N GLU A 172 -28.63 -15.65 -11.34
CA GLU A 172 -29.94 -15.48 -10.70
C GLU A 172 -30.95 -14.96 -11.76
N PRO A 173 -31.80 -15.81 -12.35
CA PRO A 173 -32.85 -15.33 -13.23
C PRO A 173 -33.74 -14.39 -12.43
N THR A 174 -33.87 -13.15 -12.91
CA THR A 174 -34.83 -12.21 -12.36
C THR A 174 -36.22 -12.78 -12.63
N VAL A 175 -36.77 -13.53 -11.66
CA VAL A 175 -38.15 -14.01 -11.71
C VAL A 175 -39.04 -12.79 -11.46
N ALA A 176 -39.19 -11.96 -12.49
CA ALA A 176 -40.17 -10.89 -12.53
C ALA A 176 -41.54 -11.55 -12.76
N GLY A 177 -42.12 -12.08 -11.68
CA GLY A 177 -43.52 -12.45 -11.62
C GLY A 177 -44.37 -11.19 -11.76
N LYS A 178 -44.94 -11.01 -12.96
CA LYS A 178 -46.16 -10.23 -13.15
C LYS A 178 -47.31 -11.21 -13.12
N LEU A 179 -48.06 -11.20 -12.02
CA LEU A 179 -49.47 -11.61 -11.98
C LEU A 179 -50.31 -10.33 -12.02
#